data_AF-A0A1C6Q7K9-F1
#
_entry.id   AF-A0A1C6Q7K9-F1
#
_cell.length_a   1.000
_cell.length_b   1.000
_cell.length_c   1.000
_cell.angle_alpha   90.00
_cell.angle_beta   90.00
_cell.angle_gamma   90.00
#
_symmetry.space_group_name_H-M   'P 1'
#
loop_
_entity.id
_entity.type
_entity.pdbx_description
1 polymer ?
#
loop_
_entity_poly.entity_id
_entity_poly.type
_entity_poly.pdbx_seq_one_letter_code
_entity_poly.pdbx_strand_id
1 'polypeptide(L)' 'MFTTEIHLPELALLAGTRGALGAGVGLLISDKLSEEQRKSIGWTLVAVGVLTTIPIAALLFGRRRRSDA' A
#
# COMPACT_ATOMS: atom_id res chain seq x y z
N MET A 1 22.01 15.76 4.31
CA MET A 1 21.48 14.59 3.59
C MET A 1 21.05 13.60 4.66
N PHE A 2 19.75 13.48 4.94
CA PHE A 2 19.25 12.59 6.00
C PHE A 2 19.07 11.19 5.43
N THR A 3 20.04 10.32 5.68
CA THR A 3 20.00 8.92 5.25
C THR A 3 19.48 8.09 6.42
N THR A 4 18.16 7.92 6.52
CA THR A 4 17.56 7.05 7.54
C THR A 4 17.57 5.62 7.04
N GLU A 5 18.33 4.75 7.69
CA GLU A 5 18.34 3.31 7.41
C GLU A 5 17.03 2.69 7.92
N ILE A 6 16.00 2.65 7.07
CA ILE A 6 14.72 2.05 7.44
C ILE A 6 14.77 0.54 7.19
N HIS A 7 14.65 -0.23 8.27
CA HIS A 7 14.61 -1.69 8.18
C HIS A 7 13.30 -2.15 7.52
N LEU A 8 13.36 -3.23 6.73
CA LEU A 8 12.20 -3.82 6.06
C LEU A 8 10.95 -4.02 6.95
N PRO A 9 11.08 -4.45 8.22
CA PRO A 9 9.95 -4.57 9.14
C PRO A 9 9.26 -3.24 9.46
N GLU A 10 10.02 -2.15 9.60
CA GLU A 10 9.44 -0.82 9.82
C GLU A 10 8.65 -0.36 8.60
N LEU A 11 9.18 -0.58 7.39
CA LEU A 11 8.48 -0.29 6.14
C LEU A 11 7.20 -1.11 6.00
N ALA A 12 7.24 -2.39 6.36
CA ALA A 12 6.07 -3.26 6.35
C ALA A 12 5.01 -2.80 7.36
N LEU A 13 5.43 -2.41 8.57
CA LEU A 13 4.53 -1.86 9.59
C LEU A 13 3.90 -0.53 9.15
N LEU A 14 4.70 0.33 8.52
CA LEU A 14 4.26 1.59 7.95
C LEU A 14 3.27 1.40 6.80
N ALA A 15 3.56 0.50 5.87
CA ALA A 15 2.67 0.18 4.76
C ALA A 15 1.39 -0.49 5.26
N GLY A 16 1.50 -1.39 6.24
CA GLY A 16 0.37 -2.10 6.84
C GLY A 16 -0.61 -1.16 7.53
N THR A 17 -0.12 -0.22 8.35
CA THR A 17 -0.98 0.78 9.02
C THR A 17 -1.72 1.66 8.02
N ARG A 18 -1.06 2.09 6.95
CA ARG A 18 -1.67 2.93 5.89
C ARG A 18 -2.68 2.16 5.05
N GLY A 19 -2.37 0.89 4.74
CA GLY A 19 -3.31 -0.01 4.07
C GLY A 19 -4.56 -0.25 4.91
N ALA A 20 -4.40 -0.51 6.21
CA ALA A 20 -5.51 -0.70 7.14
C ALA A 20 -6.39 0.55 7.28
N LEU A 21 -5.77 1.73 7.34
CA LEU A 21 -6.48 3.02 7.42
C LEU A 21 -7.28 3.30 6.14
N GLY A 22 -6.68 3.08 4.97
CA GLY A 22 -7.36 3.19 3.68
C GLY A 22 -8.52 2.19 3.53
N ALA A 23 -8.33 0.95 3.96
CA ALA A 23 -9.38 -0.07 3.97
C ALA A 23 -10.54 0.32 4.89
N GLY A 24 -10.25 0.78 6.12
CA GLY A 24 -11.27 1.23 7.07
C GLY A 24 -12.10 2.42 6.55
N VAL A 25 -11.44 3.43 5.96
CA VAL A 25 -12.13 4.57 5.34
C VAL A 25 -12.97 4.12 4.14
N GLY A 26 -12.43 3.24 3.31
CA GLY A 26 -13.18 2.66 2.18
C GLY A 26 -14.42 1.90 2.63
N LEU A 27 -14.34 1.13 3.72
CA LEU A 27 -15.47 0.42 4.32
C LEU A 27 -16.54 1.39 4.87
N LEU A 28 -16.13 2.46 5.56
CA LEU A 28 -17.06 3.48 6.08
C LEU A 28 -17.82 4.22 4.98
N ILE A 29 -17.16 4.52 3.85
CA ILE A 29 -17.79 5.25 2.73
C ILE A 29 -18.58 4.29 1.82
N SER A 30 -18.32 2.97 1.90
CA SER A 30 -18.93 1.97 1.02
C SER A 30 -20.46 1.92 1.08
N ASP A 31 -21.05 2.25 2.23
CA ASP A 31 -22.50 2.22 2.46
C ASP A 31 -23.22 3.45 1.87
N LYS A 32 -22.46 4.50 1.52
CA LYS A 32 -22.97 5.71 0.85
C LYS A 32 -22.87 5.66 -0.68
N LEU A 33 -22.36 4.58 -1.23
CA LEU A 33 -22.11 4.39 -2.66
C LEU A 33 -23.10 3.37 -3.22
N SER A 34 -23.74 3.68 -4.36
CA SER A 34 -24.54 2.68 -5.08
C SER A 34 -23.67 1.48 -5.50
N GLU A 35 -24.25 0.30 -5.70
CA GLU A 35 -23.48 -0.92 -6.01
C GLU A 35 -22.51 -0.75 -7.19
N GLU A 36 -22.92 0.03 -8.19
CA GLU A 36 -22.13 0.31 -9.39
C GLU A 36 -20.95 1.26 -9.09
N GLN A 37 -21.16 2.30 -8.29
CA GLN A 37 -20.11 3.22 -7.86
C GLN A 37 -19.13 2.55 -6.90
N ARG A 38 -19.62 1.70 -5.99
CA ARG A 38 -18.79 0.92 -5.06
C ARG A 38 -17.81 0.01 -5.81
N LYS A 39 -18.28 -0.64 -6.88
CA LYS A 39 -17.44 -1.50 -7.73
C LYS A 39 -16.36 -0.70 -8.45
N SER A 40 -16.73 0.43 -9.06
CA SER A 40 -15.80 1.26 -9.83
C SER A 40 -14.75 1.94 -8.94
N ILE A 41 -15.18 2.56 -7.83
CA ILE A 41 -14.28 3.25 -6.89
C ILE A 41 -13.41 2.25 -6.12
N GLY A 42 -13.98 1.11 -5.71
CA GLY A 42 -13.23 0.04 -5.06
C GLY A 42 -12.11 -0.49 -5.95
N TRP A 43 -12.40 -0.77 -7.22
CA TRP A 43 -11.38 -1.20 -8.19
C TRP A 43 -10.34 -0.13 -8.46
N THR A 44 -10.75 1.14 -8.55
CA THR A 44 -9.82 2.25 -8.78
C THR A 44 -8.87 2.44 -7.58
N LEU A 45 -9.38 2.38 -6.36
CA LEU A 45 -8.57 2.46 -5.14
C LEU A 45 -7.61 1.28 -4.97
N VAL A 46 -8.07 0.06 -5.30
CA VAL A 46 -7.19 -1.11 -5.32
C VAL A 46 -6.10 -0.95 -6.38
N ALA A 47 -6.45 -0.55 -7.60
CA ALA A 47 -5.49 -0.32 -8.67
C ALA A 47 -4.46 0.75 -8.29
N VAL A 48 -4.89 1.90 -7.76
CA VAL A 48 -4.00 2.97 -7.31
C VAL A 48 -3.14 2.51 -6.13
N GLY A 49 -3.71 1.83 -5.14
CA GLY A 49 -2.98 1.31 -3.99
C GLY A 49 -1.91 0.29 -4.38
N VAL A 50 -2.25 -0.65 -5.27
CA VAL A 50 -1.32 -1.62 -5.82
C VAL A 50 -0.23 -0.95 -6.65
N LEU A 51 -0.59 -0.05 -7.56
CA LEU A 51 0.34 0.62 -8.47
C LEU A 51 1.29 1.58 -7.76
N THR A 52 0.90 2.12 -6.61
CA THR A 52 1.75 3.04 -5.84
C THR A 52 2.56 2.31 -4.76
N THR A 53 2.01 1.28 -4.12
CA THR A 53 2.63 0.66 -2.94
C THR A 53 3.40 -0.62 -3.28
N ILE A 54 2.88 -1.48 -4.15
CA ILE A 54 3.55 -2.75 -4.50
C ILE A 54 4.89 -2.51 -5.21
N PRO A 55 5.05 -1.59 -6.19
CA PRO A 55 6.37 -1.40 -6.80
C PRO A 55 7.37 -0.78 -5.83
N ILE A 56 6.95 0.13 -4.94
CA ILE A 56 7.83 0.68 -3.90
C ILE A 56 8.28 -0.43 -2.96
N ALA A 57 7.35 -1.27 -2.48
CA ALA A 57 7.68 -2.44 -1.68
C ALA A 57 8.60 -3.39 -2.45
N ALA A 58 8.27 -3.78 -3.69
CA ALA A 58 9.05 -4.71 -4.50
C ALA A 58 10.46 -4.18 -4.83
N LEU A 59 10.64 -2.88 -5.06
CA LEU A 59 11.96 -2.25 -5.21
C LEU A 59 12.80 -2.38 -3.93
N LEU A 60 12.17 -2.19 -2.77
CA LEU A 60 12.82 -2.29 -1.46
C LEU A 60 13.16 -3.75 -1.11
N PHE A 61 12.25 -4.70 -1.39
CA PHE A 61 12.48 -6.14 -1.17
C PHE A 61 13.46 -6.74 -2.21
N GLY A 62 13.48 -6.26 -3.45
CA GLY A 62 14.34 -6.77 -4.53
C GLY A 62 15.82 -6.40 -4.35
N ARG A 63 16.13 -5.24 -3.76
CA ARG A 63 17.51 -4.84 -3.44
C ARG A 63 18.19 -5.72 -2.38
N ARG A 64 17.42 -6.44 -1.56
CA ARG A 64 17.95 -7.36 -0.53
C ARG A 64 18.58 -8.64 -1.07
N ARG A 65 18.40 -8.99 -2.35
CA ARG A 65 19.01 -10.22 -2.92
C ARG A 65 20.41 -10.04 -3.52
N ARG A 66 20.97 -8.81 -3.57
CA ARG A 66 22.26 -8.54 -4.26
C ARG A 66 23.44 -8.22 -3.33
N SER A 67 23.28 -8.28 -2.01
CA SER A 67 24.39 -7.98 -1.08
C SER A 67 24.98 -9.19 -0.35
N ASP A 68 24.60 -10.42 -0.73
CA ASP A 68 25.21 -11.65 -0.22
C ASP A 68 25.85 -12.49 -1.36
N ALA A 69 26.73 -11.86 -2.16
CA ALA A 69 27.63 -12.57 -3.07
C ALA A 69 28.98 -11.85 -3.16
#